data_AF-A0A1B9IHS6-F1
#
_entry.id   AF-A0A1B9IHS6-F1
#
_cell.length_a   1.000
_cell.length_b   1.000
_cell.length_c   1.000
_cell.angle_alpha   90.00
_cell.angle_beta   90.00
_cell.angle_gamma   90.00
#
_symmetry.space_group_name_H-M   'P 1'
#
loop_
_entity.id
_entity.type
_entity.pdbx_description
1 polymer ?
#
loop_
_entity_poly.entity_id
_entity_poly.type
_entity_poly.pdbx_seq_one_letter_code
_entity_poly.pdbx_strand_id
1 'polypeptide(L)'
;MGGNWYLEFSYTSKKNPKFYFAGPEWNQAVERALGTGQIDTVTYHTIGKNYVRFEKWSAWTAGEPRDKALQLIQNYVDNVEFVRSNDTANSFS
;
A
#
# COMPACT_ATOMS: atom_id res chain seq x y z
N MET A 1 -3.09 -5.33 -22.66
CA MET A 1 -3.93 -5.50 -21.44
C MET A 1 -3.09 -4.98 -20.29
N GLY A 2 -3.33 -3.75 -19.83
CA GLY A 2 -2.53 -3.12 -18.77
C GLY A 2 -2.98 -3.65 -17.42
N GLY A 3 -2.09 -4.33 -16.71
CA GLY A 3 -2.37 -4.76 -15.33
C GLY A 3 -2.28 -3.58 -14.36
N ASN A 4 -3.02 -3.65 -13.25
CA ASN A 4 -2.87 -2.71 -12.15
C ASN A 4 -1.46 -2.85 -11.55
N TRP A 5 -0.76 -1.73 -11.37
CA TRP A 5 0.53 -1.65 -10.69
C TRP A 5 0.28 -1.69 -9.19
N TYR A 6 0.98 -2.55 -8.46
CA TYR A 6 0.69 -2.74 -7.05
C TYR A 6 1.89 -2.82 -6.14
N LEU A 7 1.67 -2.42 -4.88
CA LEU A 7 2.58 -2.57 -3.75
C LEU A 7 1.85 -3.35 -2.67
N GLU A 8 2.38 -4.51 -2.27
CA GLU A 8 1.75 -5.41 -1.30
C GLU A 8 2.59 -5.51 -0.04
N PHE A 9 1.92 -5.40 1.11
CA PHE A 9 2.53 -5.43 2.44
C PHE A 9 1.76 -6.37 3.35
N SER A 10 2.46 -7.10 4.22
CA SER A 10 1.84 -7.79 5.35
C SER A 10 1.95 -6.95 6.62
N TYR A 11 1.01 -7.10 7.54
CA TYR A 11 0.98 -6.34 8.79
C TYR A 11 0.31 -7.09 9.94
N THR A 12 0.52 -6.58 11.16
CA THR A 12 -0.22 -6.95 12.37
C THR A 12 -0.93 -5.72 12.94
N SER A 13 -2.15 -5.84 13.45
CA SER A 13 -2.94 -4.69 13.92
C SER A 13 -3.00 -4.58 15.45
N LYS A 14 -1.94 -4.92 16.19
CA LYS A 14 -1.98 -4.93 17.66
C LYS A 14 -2.17 -3.53 18.27
N LYS A 15 -1.53 -2.52 17.69
CA LYS A 15 -1.61 -1.09 18.05
C LYS A 15 -2.97 -0.49 17.79
N ASN A 16 -3.62 -0.90 16.69
CA ASN A 16 -4.96 -0.43 16.35
C ASN A 16 -5.81 -1.56 15.73
N PRO A 17 -6.37 -2.46 16.56
CA PRO A 17 -7.09 -3.64 16.08
C PRO A 17 -8.43 -3.31 15.41
N LYS A 18 -8.91 -2.07 15.57
CA LYS A 18 -10.15 -1.57 14.95
C LYS A 18 -9.90 -0.71 13.72
N PHE A 19 -8.65 -0.54 13.31
CA PHE A 19 -8.34 0.22 12.11
C PHE A 19 -8.77 -0.53 10.85
N TYR A 20 -9.37 0.20 9.92
CA TYR A 20 -9.73 -0.29 8.60
C TYR A 20 -9.09 0.62 7.55
N PHE A 21 -8.53 0.02 6.51
CA PHE A 21 -7.93 0.73 5.37
C PHE A 21 -9.00 1.27 4.41
N ALA A 22 -9.93 2.06 4.95
CA ALA A 22 -11.06 2.62 4.22
C ALA A 22 -11.55 3.91 4.88
N GLY A 23 -12.24 4.74 4.10
CA GLY A 23 -12.90 5.96 4.58
C GLY A 23 -12.16 7.25 4.22
N PRO A 24 -12.79 8.41 4.47
CA PRO A 24 -12.30 9.70 3.97
C PRO A 24 -10.89 10.07 4.46
N GLU A 25 -10.61 9.85 5.75
CA GLU A 25 -9.30 10.15 6.34
C GLU A 25 -8.18 9.29 5.74
N TRP A 26 -8.45 8.00 5.55
CA TRP A 26 -7.52 7.08 4.90
C TRP A 26 -7.25 7.49 3.45
N ASN A 27 -8.31 7.77 2.69
CA ASN A 27 -8.18 8.17 1.28
C ASN A 27 -7.33 9.44 1.13
N GLN A 28 -7.53 10.43 2.01
CA GLN A 28 -6.71 11.65 2.04
C GLN A 28 -5.25 11.34 2.41
N ALA A 29 -5.00 10.43 3.35
CA ALA A 29 -3.65 10.05 3.73
C ALA A 29 -2.92 9.32 2.59
N VAL A 30 -3.62 8.44 1.86
CA VAL A 30 -3.12 7.77 0.65
C VAL A 30 -2.76 8.78 -0.42
N GLU A 31 -3.66 9.73 -0.73
CA GLU A 31 -3.42 10.76 -1.75
C GLU A 31 -2.21 11.64 -1.40
N ARG A 32 -2.08 12.05 -0.13
CA ARG A 32 -0.94 12.85 0.34
C ARG A 32 0.38 12.08 0.26
N ALA A 33 0.38 10.80 0.59
CA ALA A 33 1.59 9.99 0.64
C ALA A 33 2.02 9.47 -0.75
N LEU A 34 1.07 8.96 -1.52
CA LEU A 34 1.32 8.21 -2.76
C LEU A 34 0.98 9.02 -4.02
N GLY A 35 0.42 10.21 -3.86
CA GLY A 35 0.08 11.14 -4.93
C GLY A 35 -1.37 11.02 -5.39
N THR A 36 -1.73 11.87 -6.35
CA THR A 36 -3.07 11.93 -6.93
C THR A 36 -3.28 10.83 -7.98
N GLY A 37 -4.54 10.46 -8.18
CA GLY A 37 -4.96 9.42 -9.12
C GLY A 37 -5.80 8.34 -8.44
N GLN A 38 -6.37 7.44 -9.25
CA GLN A 38 -7.14 6.31 -8.74
C GLN A 38 -6.19 5.28 -8.13
N ILE A 39 -6.07 5.32 -6.80
CA ILE A 39 -5.33 4.34 -5.98
C ILE A 39 -6.35 3.56 -5.16
N ASP A 40 -6.53 2.29 -5.49
CA ASP A 40 -7.41 1.39 -4.78
C ASP A 40 -6.65 0.72 -3.63
N THR A 41 -7.29 0.57 -2.47
CA THR A 41 -6.72 -0.17 -1.33
C THR A 41 -7.46 -1.48 -1.15
N VAL A 42 -6.75 -2.59 -1.30
CA VAL A 42 -7.28 -3.96 -1.14
C VAL A 42 -6.70 -4.54 0.15
N THR A 43 -7.56 -5.11 0.99
CA THR A 43 -7.14 -5.82 2.21
C THR A 43 -7.64 -7.25 2.18
N TYR A 44 -6.81 -8.19 2.63
CA TYR A 44 -7.19 -9.60 2.71
C TYR A 44 -6.38 -10.34 3.79
N HIS A 45 -6.89 -11.49 4.21
CA HIS A 45 -6.25 -12.37 5.19
C HIS A 45 -5.99 -13.74 4.55
N THR A 46 -4.76 -14.24 4.68
CA THR A 46 -4.42 -15.59 4.21
C THR A 46 -3.27 -16.16 5.04
N ILE A 47 -3.29 -17.47 5.32
CA ILE A 47 -2.26 -18.18 6.08
C ILE A 47 -1.91 -17.47 7.40
N GLY A 48 -2.93 -16.98 8.12
CA GLY A 48 -2.74 -16.33 9.42
C GLY A 48 -2.09 -14.94 9.37
N LYS A 49 -1.90 -14.34 8.19
CA LYS A 49 -1.32 -13.00 8.01
C LYS A 49 -2.33 -12.06 7.36
N ASN A 50 -2.30 -10.79 7.78
CA ASN A 50 -3.07 -9.73 7.14
C ASN A 50 -2.22 -9.05 6.09
N TYR A 51 -2.86 -8.69 4.97
CA TYR A 51 -2.24 -8.03 3.84
C TYR A 51 -3.00 -6.78 3.46
N VAL A 52 -2.26 -5.76 3.04
CA VAL A 52 -2.78 -4.57 2.39
C VAL A 52 -2.03 -4.37 1.07
N ARG A 53 -2.77 -4.09 0.02
CA ARG A 53 -2.25 -3.84 -1.33
C ARG A 53 -2.77 -2.51 -1.83
N PHE A 54 -1.86 -1.66 -2.28
CA PHE A 54 -2.20 -0.47 -3.05
C PHE A 54 -2.16 -0.82 -4.52
N GLU A 55 -3.23 -0.53 -5.25
CA GLU A 55 -3.33 -0.74 -6.70
C GLU A 55 -3.51 0.58 -7.42
N LYS A 56 -2.80 0.76 -8.53
CA LYS A 56 -2.88 1.94 -9.36
C LYS A 56 -2.98 1.55 -10.82
N TRP A 57 -3.79 2.28 -11.57
CA TRP A 57 -4.02 2.06 -13.01
C TRP A 57 -2.86 2.53 -13.89
N SER A 58 -1.84 3.14 -13.30
CA SER A 58 -0.63 3.61 -13.95
C SER A 58 0.59 3.29 -13.09
N ALA A 59 1.78 3.31 -13.71
CA ALA A 59 3.03 3.05 -13.01
C ALA A 59 3.24 4.01 -11.82
N TRP A 60 4.00 3.53 -10.84
CA TRP A 60 4.37 4.36 -9.71
C TRP A 60 5.51 5.32 -10.12
N THR A 61 5.20 6.60 -10.23
CA THR A 61 6.16 7.64 -10.68
C THR A 61 6.64 8.54 -9.54
N ALA A 62 6.08 8.41 -8.34
CA ALA A 62 6.50 9.17 -7.17
C ALA A 62 7.83 8.60 -6.65
N GLY A 63 8.80 9.47 -6.32
CA GLY A 63 10.22 9.13 -6.15
C GLY A 63 10.58 7.89 -5.33
N GLU A 64 9.75 7.44 -4.38
CA GLU A 64 9.94 6.19 -3.62
C GLU A 64 8.56 5.69 -3.12
N PRO A 65 7.73 5.07 -3.99
CA PRO A 65 6.33 4.82 -3.68
C PRO A 65 6.19 3.71 -2.61
N ARG A 66 7.12 2.75 -2.61
CA ARG A 66 7.24 1.69 -1.61
C ARG A 66 7.49 2.25 -0.21
N ASP A 67 8.47 3.12 -0.05
CA ASP A 67 8.88 3.60 1.28
C ASP A 67 7.83 4.54 1.88
N LYS A 68 7.19 5.36 1.05
CA LYS A 68 6.05 6.18 1.46
C LYS A 68 4.84 5.35 1.86
N ALA A 69 4.54 4.28 1.12
CA ALA A 69 3.46 3.34 1.46
C ALA A 69 3.75 2.62 2.79
N LEU A 70 5.00 2.17 2.98
CA LEU A 70 5.45 1.54 4.22
C LEU A 70 5.27 2.48 5.42
N GLN A 71 5.78 3.72 5.33
CA GLN A 71 5.64 4.73 6.38
C GLN A 71 4.16 5.05 6.67
N LEU A 72 3.34 5.18 5.62
CA LEU A 72 1.91 5.42 5.78
C LEU A 72 1.24 4.29 6.58
N ILE A 73 1.47 3.03 6.22
CA ILE A 73 0.85 1.88 6.90
C ILE A 73 1.33 1.80 8.37
N GLN A 74 2.61 2.04 8.63
CA GLN A 74 3.21 1.99 9.98
C GLN A 74 2.61 3.02 10.95
N ASN A 75 1.97 4.08 10.45
CA ASN A 75 1.26 5.03 11.30
C ASN A 75 0.04 4.36 11.98
N TYR A 76 -0.59 3.38 11.33
CA TYR A 76 -1.85 2.79 11.77
C TYR A 76 -1.72 1.38 12.36
N VAL A 77 -0.77 0.58 11.86
CA VAL A 77 -0.57 -0.83 12.24
C VAL A 77 0.91 -1.15 12.52
N ASP A 78 1.20 -2.33 13.07
CA ASP A 78 2.55 -2.78 13.48
C ASP A 78 3.12 -3.88 12.59
N ASN A 79 4.43 -4.11 12.70
CA ASN A 79 5.16 -5.20 12.02
C ASN A 79 4.84 -5.26 10.52
N VAL A 80 4.93 -4.10 9.86
CA VAL A 80 4.66 -3.98 8.43
C VAL A 80 5.87 -4.45 7.65
N GLU A 81 5.67 -5.40 6.75
CA GLU A 81 6.71 -5.97 5.89
C GLU A 81 6.29 -5.84 4.43
N PHE A 82 7.20 -5.40 3.56
CA PHE A 82 6.97 -5.42 2.12
C PHE A 82 7.01 -6.87 1.62
N VAL A 83 6.01 -7.26 0.83
CA VAL A 83 5.87 -8.63 0.31
C VAL A 83 6.33 -8.69 -1.14
N ARG A 84 5.72 -7.90 -2.02
CA ARG A 84 6.02 -7.88 -3.46
C ARG A 84 5.38 -6.68 -4.16
N SER A 85 5.82 -6.45 -5.39
CA SER A 85 5.18 -5.55 -6.36
C SER A 85 5.22 -6.20 -7.74
N ASN A 86 4.34 -5.76 -8.65
CA ASN A 86 4.47 -6.03 -10.09
C ASN A 86 4.93 -4.79 -10.86
N ASP A 87 5.62 -3.89 -10.16
CA ASP A 87 6.25 -2.74 -10.78
C ASP A 87 7.39 -3.25 -11.68
N THR A 88 7.15 -3.41 -12.99
CA THR A 88 8.20 -3.89 -13.90
C THR A 88 9.33 -2.89 -14.02
N ALA A 89 10.54 -3.41 -13.75
CA ALA A 89 11.85 -2.79 -13.71
C ALA A 89 12.16 -1.84 -14.89
N ASN A 90 12.28 -0.55 -14.61
CA ASN A 90 13.13 0.34 -15.40
C ASN A 90 13.49 1.58 -14.58
N SER A 91 14.27 1.41 -13.50
CA SER A 91 15.24 2.38 -12.95
C SER A 91 15.71 1.99 -11.54
N PHE A 92 16.43 0.87 -11.45
CA PHE A 92 17.58 0.81 -10.56
C PHE A 92 18.78 0.51 -11.46
N SER A 93 19.29 1.57 -12.10
CA SER A 93 20.58 1.58 -12.80
C SER A 93 21.61 2.23 -11.89
#